data_AF-A0A949VXV8-F1
#
_entry.id   AF-A0A949VXV8-F1
#
_cell.length_a   1.000
_cell.length_b   1.000
_cell.length_c   1.000
_cell.angle_alpha   90.00
_cell.angle_beta   90.00
_cell.angle_gamma   90.00
#
_symmetry.space_group_name_H-M   'P 1'
#
loop_
_entity.id
_entity.type
_entity.pdbx_description
1 polymer ?
#
loop_
_entity_poly.entity_id
_entity_poly.type
_entity_poly.pdbx_seq_one_letter_code
_entity_poly.pdbx_strand_id
1 'polypeptide(L)'
;MITDFYGKNTLIILLVLCMYISDLLDGYFARKLNQVSELGKIIDPLADKISVIVISVILLLQNRIAFWFVVVVILRDLFILAFGTYLNNKKNIRLMSNYPGKIAVFSIGLILLFAITDNSFLLKLNKYLYVISISLIIYSTVLYFRRFMETVKLHE
;
A
#
# COMPACT_ATOMS: atom_id res chain seq x y z
N MET A 1 -27.90 -21.14 -9.97
CA MET A 1 -27.73 -19.76 -10.48
C MET A 1 -27.55 -18.70 -9.38
N ILE A 2 -28.47 -18.55 -8.41
CA ILE A 2 -28.27 -17.62 -7.27
C ILE A 2 -27.29 -18.23 -6.23
N THR A 3 -27.37 -19.54 -6.01
CA THR A 3 -26.44 -20.29 -5.15
C THR A 3 -25.00 -20.31 -5.68
N ASP A 4 -24.80 -20.33 -6.99
CA ASP A 4 -23.46 -20.26 -7.60
C ASP A 4 -22.81 -18.88 -7.42
N PHE A 5 -23.63 -17.81 -7.41
CA PHE A 5 -23.14 -16.43 -7.20
C PHE A 5 -22.71 -16.19 -5.75
N TYR A 6 -23.44 -16.73 -4.77
CA TYR A 6 -23.01 -16.73 -3.36
C TYR A 6 -21.78 -17.62 -3.15
N GLY A 7 -21.76 -18.82 -3.74
CA GLY A 7 -20.63 -19.75 -3.63
C GLY A 7 -19.32 -19.14 -4.13
N LYS A 8 -19.33 -18.47 -5.30
CA LYS A 8 -18.14 -17.84 -5.90
C LYS A 8 -17.59 -16.69 -5.05
N ASN A 9 -18.47 -15.88 -4.45
CA ASN A 9 -18.08 -14.75 -3.62
C ASN A 9 -17.49 -15.19 -2.27
N THR A 10 -18.06 -16.24 -1.66
CA THR A 10 -17.49 -16.84 -0.45
C THR A 10 -16.12 -17.47 -0.74
N LEU A 11 -15.94 -18.08 -1.91
CA LEU A 11 -14.67 -18.65 -2.34
C LEU A 11 -13.59 -17.59 -2.55
N ILE A 12 -13.95 -16.43 -3.13
CA ILE A 12 -13.03 -15.29 -3.28
C ILE A 12 -12.63 -14.74 -1.91
N ILE A 13 -13.59 -14.54 -0.99
CA ILE A 13 -13.29 -14.06 0.37
C ILE A 13 -12.37 -15.06 1.10
N LEU A 14 -12.65 -16.36 0.97
CA LEU A 14 -11.82 -17.42 1.57
C LEU A 14 -10.41 -17.43 0.98
N LEU A 15 -10.27 -17.31 -0.34
CA LEU A 15 -8.99 -17.23 -1.02
C LEU A 15 -8.17 -16.02 -0.57
N VAL A 16 -8.80 -14.85 -0.46
CA VAL A 16 -8.15 -13.61 0.01
C VAL A 16 -7.69 -13.76 1.46
N LEU A 17 -8.51 -14.35 2.32
CA LEU A 17 -8.16 -14.67 3.70
C LEU A 17 -6.97 -15.65 3.77
N CYS A 18 -6.99 -16.70 2.96
CA CYS A 18 -5.90 -17.68 2.87
C CYS A 18 -4.60 -17.05 2.38
N MET A 19 -4.64 -16.20 1.34
CA MET A 19 -3.47 -15.47 0.86
C MET A 19 -2.89 -14.56 1.95
N TYR A 20 -3.75 -13.81 2.64
CA TYR A 20 -3.31 -12.91 3.72
C TYR A 20 -2.66 -13.66 4.89
N ILE A 21 -3.22 -14.81 5.27
CA ILE A 21 -2.65 -15.68 6.29
C ILE A 21 -1.32 -16.30 5.81
N SER A 22 -1.22 -16.66 4.53
CA SER A 22 0.02 -17.19 3.94
C SER A 22 1.15 -16.17 3.99
N ASP A 23 0.91 -14.92 3.61
CA ASP A 23 1.93 -13.85 3.68
C ASP A 23 2.41 -13.58 5.11
N LEU A 24 1.49 -13.68 6.09
CA LEU A 24 1.83 -13.57 7.51
C LEU A 24 2.70 -14.73 7.98
N LEU A 25 2.44 -15.94 7.49
CA LEU A 25 3.21 -17.14 7.81
C LEU A 25 4.59 -17.11 7.17
N ASP A 26 4.70 -16.78 5.88
CA ASP A 26 5.99 -16.69 5.18
C ASP A 26 6.88 -15.61 5.80
N GLY A 27 6.29 -14.46 6.12
CA GLY A 27 6.98 -13.39 6.84
C GLY A 27 7.38 -13.76 8.28
N TYR A 28 6.67 -14.70 8.94
CA TYR A 28 7.01 -15.22 10.26
C TYR A 28 8.16 -16.24 10.19
N PHE A 29 8.11 -17.18 9.24
CA PHE A 29 9.15 -18.19 9.05
C PHE A 29 10.47 -17.58 8.58
N ALA A 30 10.45 -16.59 7.69
CA ALA A 30 11.65 -15.88 7.25
C ALA A 30 12.38 -15.18 8.42
N ARG A 31 11.61 -14.59 9.36
CA ARG A 31 12.15 -13.96 10.58
C ARG A 31 12.63 -14.98 11.61
N LYS A 32 11.93 -16.12 11.75
CA LYS A 32 12.28 -17.18 12.70
C LYS A 32 13.52 -17.97 12.28
N LEU A 33 13.78 -18.07 10.97
CA LEU A 33 14.92 -18.79 10.41
C LEU A 33 16.17 -17.92 10.17
N ASN A 34 16.14 -16.63 10.53
CA ASN A 34 17.22 -15.66 10.28
C ASN A 34 17.69 -15.59 8.81
N GLN A 35 16.86 -16.02 7.86
CA GLN A 35 17.16 -15.97 6.42
C GLN A 35 16.77 -14.63 5.80
N VAL A 36 17.13 -13.53 6.47
CA VAL A 36 16.88 -12.17 5.95
C VAL A 36 18.13 -11.72 5.21
N SER A 37 18.12 -11.80 3.87
CA SER A 37 19.26 -11.35 3.05
C SER A 37 19.28 -9.81 2.92
N GLU A 38 20.47 -9.21 2.89
CA GLU A 38 20.62 -7.76 2.66
C GLU A 38 20.09 -7.32 1.28
N LEU A 39 20.15 -8.20 0.28
CA LEU A 39 19.56 -7.98 -1.03
C LEU A 39 18.02 -8.02 -0.97
N GLY A 40 17.45 -8.98 -0.25
CA GLY A 40 15.99 -9.09 -0.05
C GLY A 40 15.40 -7.85 0.60
N LYS A 41 16.08 -7.27 1.60
CA LYS A 41 15.67 -6.01 2.24
C LYS A 41 15.49 -4.82 1.27
N ILE A 42 16.14 -4.86 0.12
CA ILE A 42 16.05 -3.84 -0.93
C ILE A 42 15.09 -4.28 -2.04
N ILE A 43 15.13 -5.55 -2.44
CA ILE A 43 14.31 -6.10 -3.52
C ILE A 43 12.83 -6.17 -3.10
N ASP A 44 12.51 -6.57 -1.87
CA ASP A 44 11.11 -6.74 -1.43
C ASP A 44 10.33 -5.41 -1.51
N PRO A 45 10.82 -4.28 -0.95
CA PRO A 45 10.11 -3.01 -1.05
C PRO A 45 10.04 -2.44 -2.48
N LEU A 46 11.00 -2.81 -3.35
CA LEU A 46 10.97 -2.43 -4.77
C LEU A 46 9.89 -3.22 -5.52
N ALA A 47 9.84 -4.54 -5.31
CA ALA A 47 8.85 -5.41 -5.90
C ALA A 47 7.43 -5.01 -5.47
N ASP A 48 7.23 -4.66 -4.20
CA ASP A 48 5.95 -4.16 -3.67
C ASP A 48 5.49 -2.90 -4.44
N LYS A 49 6.38 -1.92 -4.60
CA LYS A 49 6.06 -0.67 -5.31
C LYS A 49 5.75 -0.89 -6.79
N ILE A 50 6.54 -1.71 -7.46
CA ILE A 50 6.33 -2.03 -8.87
C ILE A 50 4.98 -2.75 -9.04
N SER A 51 4.67 -3.71 -8.17
CA SER A 51 3.41 -4.46 -8.22
C SER A 51 2.20 -3.55 -8.07
N VAL A 52 2.22 -2.62 -7.10
CA VAL A 52 1.14 -1.63 -6.92
C VAL A 52 0.96 -0.76 -8.15
N ILE A 53 2.05 -0.29 -8.77
CA ILE A 53 1.99 0.54 -9.98
C ILE A 53 1.40 -0.26 -11.15
N VAL A 54 1.91 -1.47 -11.41
CA VAL A 54 1.46 -2.32 -12.52
C VAL A 54 -0.02 -2.65 -12.39
N ILE A 55 -0.45 -3.10 -11.21
CA ILE A 55 -1.86 -3.43 -10.96
C ILE A 55 -2.74 -2.18 -11.13
N SER A 56 -2.29 -1.03 -10.63
CA SER A 56 -3.02 0.23 -10.80
C SER A 56 -3.18 0.60 -12.28
N VAL A 57 -2.12 0.51 -13.08
CA VAL A 57 -2.18 0.82 -14.52
C VAL A 57 -3.13 -0.13 -15.26
N ILE A 58 -3.09 -1.43 -14.96
CA ILE A 58 -3.99 -2.41 -15.57
C ILE A 58 -5.46 -2.08 -15.24
N LEU A 59 -5.76 -1.82 -13.96
CA LEU A 59 -7.12 -1.50 -13.52
C LEU A 59 -7.61 -0.16 -14.07
N LEU A 60 -6.70 0.80 -14.27
CA LEU A 60 -6.99 2.08 -14.92
C LEU A 60 -7.41 1.87 -16.37
N LEU A 61 -6.67 1.06 -17.14
CA LEU A 61 -7.01 0.73 -18.53
C LEU A 61 -8.36 0.01 -18.65
N GLN A 62 -8.75 -0.72 -17.60
CA GLN A 62 -10.06 -1.37 -17.50
C GLN A 62 -11.17 -0.45 -16.95
N ASN A 63 -10.90 0.84 -16.73
CA ASN A 63 -11.82 1.81 -16.12
C ASN A 63 -12.37 1.38 -14.74
N ARG A 64 -11.62 0.55 -14.00
CA ARG A 64 -12.03 0.07 -12.66
C ARG A 64 -11.56 0.96 -11.53
N ILE A 65 -10.54 1.79 -11.78
CA ILE A 65 -10.05 2.80 -10.86
C ILE A 65 -9.90 4.14 -11.57
N ALA A 66 -10.01 5.24 -10.82
CA ALA A 66 -9.93 6.56 -11.39
C ALA A 66 -8.47 7.00 -11.62
N PHE A 67 -8.21 7.66 -12.75
CA PHE A 67 -6.87 8.18 -13.10
C PHE A 67 -6.27 9.05 -12.00
N TRP A 68 -7.06 9.98 -11.46
CA TRP A 68 -6.60 10.89 -10.42
C TRP A 68 -6.13 10.15 -9.16
N PHE A 69 -6.71 8.99 -8.83
CA PHE A 69 -6.30 8.22 -7.66
C PHE A 69 -4.90 7.62 -7.84
N VAL A 70 -4.63 7.07 -9.03
CA VAL A 70 -3.31 6.54 -9.39
C VAL A 70 -2.25 7.64 -9.28
N VAL A 71 -2.57 8.83 -9.80
CA VAL A 71 -1.70 10.00 -9.72
C VAL A 71 -1.40 10.38 -8.26
N VAL A 72 -2.42 10.41 -7.38
CA VAL A 72 -2.25 10.71 -5.95
C VAL A 72 -1.34 9.69 -5.25
N VAL A 73 -1.52 8.40 -5.53
CA VAL A 73 -0.69 7.33 -4.95
C VAL A 73 0.77 7.47 -5.38
N ILE A 74 1.02 7.68 -6.68
CA ILE A 74 2.38 7.84 -7.21
C ILE A 74 3.04 9.10 -6.65
N LEU A 75 2.33 10.24 -6.64
CA LEU A 75 2.85 11.50 -6.10
C LEU A 75 3.25 11.33 -4.63
N ARG A 76 2.41 10.71 -3.81
CA ARG A 76 2.71 10.45 -2.40
C ARG A 76 3.99 9.61 -2.23
N ASP A 77 4.17 8.59 -3.05
CA ASP A 77 5.35 7.73 -3.00
C ASP A 77 6.62 8.48 -3.42
N LEU A 78 6.54 9.32 -4.45
CA LEU A 78 7.63 10.20 -4.87
C LEU A 78 7.98 11.22 -3.79
N PHE A 79 6.98 11.82 -3.13
CA PHE A 79 7.20 12.77 -2.03
C PHE A 79 7.97 12.11 -0.87
N ILE A 80 7.55 10.93 -0.42
CA ILE A 80 8.23 10.22 0.68
C ILE A 80 9.66 9.82 0.28
N LEU A 81 9.85 9.36 -0.96
CA LEU A 81 11.18 9.02 -1.47
C LEU A 81 12.10 10.24 -1.56
N ALA A 82 11.63 11.35 -2.11
CA ALA A 82 12.40 12.58 -2.28
C ALA A 82 12.85 13.16 -0.94
N PHE A 83 11.93 13.29 0.02
CA PHE A 83 12.26 13.81 1.35
C PHE A 83 13.13 12.85 2.15
N GLY A 84 12.87 11.55 2.07
CA GLY A 84 13.68 10.53 2.75
C GLY A 84 15.12 10.49 2.23
N THR A 85 15.31 10.54 0.91
CA THR A 85 16.64 10.56 0.29
C THR A 85 17.39 11.86 0.57
N TYR A 86 16.69 13.00 0.58
CA TYR A 86 17.29 14.28 0.96
C TYR A 86 17.90 14.25 2.37
N LEU A 87 17.14 13.78 3.37
CA LEU A 87 17.62 13.68 4.75
C LEU A 87 18.75 12.65 4.92
N ASN A 88 18.65 11.52 4.22
CA ASN A 88 19.70 10.51 4.26
C ASN A 88 21.02 11.06 3.69
N ASN A 89 20.97 11.76 2.55
CA ASN A 89 22.17 12.28 1.90
C ASN A 89 22.77 13.49 2.63
N LYS A 90 21.96 14.38 3.20
CA LYS A 90 22.45 15.61 3.85
C LYS A 90 22.81 15.41 5.31
N LYS A 91 22.07 14.59 6.05
CA LYS A 91 22.19 14.47 7.51
C LYS A 91 22.45 13.04 8.01
N ASN A 92 22.55 12.04 7.11
CA ASN A 92 22.66 10.61 7.47
C ASN A 92 21.53 10.11 8.39
N ILE A 93 20.37 10.78 8.38
CA ILE A 93 19.20 10.42 9.19
C ILE A 93 18.20 9.66 8.32
N ARG A 94 17.78 8.49 8.81
CA ARG A 94 16.69 7.71 8.20
C ARG A 94 15.38 8.03 8.91
N LEU A 95 14.46 8.70 8.22
CA LEU A 95 13.10 8.90 8.73
C LEU A 95 12.34 7.57 8.76
N MET A 96 11.94 7.15 9.97
CA MET A 96 11.17 5.92 10.15
C MET A 96 9.73 6.09 9.64
N SER A 97 9.16 5.02 9.07
CA SER A 97 7.79 5.03 8.54
C SER A 97 6.75 5.25 9.65
N ASN A 98 5.78 6.13 9.41
CA ASN A 98 4.69 6.39 10.36
C ASN A 98 3.61 5.30 10.26
N TYR A 99 3.04 4.87 11.40
CA TYR A 99 1.87 3.98 11.45
C TYR A 99 0.72 4.36 10.50
N PRO A 100 0.24 5.62 10.44
CA PRO A 100 -0.81 6.01 9.50
C PRO A 100 -0.42 5.82 8.03
N GLY A 101 0.87 5.94 7.70
CA GLY A 101 1.37 5.69 6.35
C GLY A 101 1.32 4.21 5.98
N LYS A 102 1.52 3.30 6.95
CA LYS A 102 1.37 1.85 6.73
C LYS A 102 -0.10 1.48 6.50
N ILE A 103 -1.00 2.05 7.30
CA ILE A 103 -2.44 1.83 7.16
C ILE A 103 -2.94 2.37 5.81
N ALA A 104 -2.44 3.53 5.36
CA ALA A 104 -2.74 4.07 4.04
C ALA A 104 -2.32 3.12 2.91
N VAL A 105 -1.10 2.57 2.96
CA VAL A 105 -0.62 1.59 1.95
C VAL A 105 -1.47 0.32 1.96
N PHE A 106 -1.81 -0.19 3.15
CA PHE A 106 -2.70 -1.34 3.29
C PHE A 106 -4.08 -1.08 2.67
N SER A 107 -4.64 0.11 2.90
CA SER A 107 -5.92 0.50 2.33
C SER A 107 -5.89 0.62 0.79
N ILE A 108 -4.76 1.04 0.21
CA ILE A 108 -4.55 1.03 -1.25
C ILE A 108 -4.58 -0.41 -1.78
N GLY A 109 -3.89 -1.34 -1.11
CA GLY A 109 -3.91 -2.76 -1.47
C GLY A 109 -5.33 -3.34 -1.49
N LEU A 110 -6.15 -3.01 -0.49
CA LEU A 110 -7.57 -3.42 -0.45
C LEU A 110 -8.39 -2.82 -1.60
N ILE A 111 -8.16 -1.55 -1.96
CA ILE A 111 -8.84 -0.92 -3.09
C ILE A 111 -8.54 -1.65 -4.39
N LEU A 112 -7.26 -1.97 -4.63
CA LEU A 112 -6.84 -2.70 -5.83
C LEU A 112 -7.47 -4.10 -5.87
N LEU A 113 -7.46 -4.81 -4.74
CA LEU A 113 -8.05 -6.14 -4.63
C LEU A 113 -9.57 -6.13 -4.88
N PHE A 114 -10.28 -5.15 -4.31
CA PHE A 114 -11.74 -5.04 -4.50
C PHE A 114 -12.10 -4.59 -5.92
N ALA A 115 -11.24 -3.81 -6.57
CA ALA A 115 -11.43 -3.41 -7.97
C ALA A 115 -11.32 -4.59 -8.94
N ILE A 116 -10.53 -5.62 -8.63
CA ILE A 116 -10.40 -6.83 -9.48
C ILE A 116 -11.69 -7.65 -9.50
N THR A 117 -12.47 -7.64 -8.41
CA THR A 117 -13.66 -8.50 -8.28
C THR A 117 -14.90 -7.89 -8.95
N ASP A 118 -15.73 -8.73 -9.59
CA ASP A 118 -17.04 -8.32 -10.17
C ASP A 118 -18.22 -8.34 -9.16
N ASN A 119 -17.91 -8.46 -7.88
CA ASN A 119 -18.91 -8.54 -6.82
C ASN A 119 -19.44 -7.14 -6.48
N SER A 120 -20.73 -6.91 -6.73
CA SER A 120 -21.40 -5.63 -6.50
C SER A 120 -21.29 -5.12 -5.06
N PHE A 121 -21.27 -6.00 -4.06
CA PHE A 121 -21.08 -5.64 -2.67
C PHE A 121 -19.67 -5.07 -2.43
N LEU A 122 -18.63 -5.76 -2.93
CA LEU A 122 -17.24 -5.33 -2.79
C LEU A 122 -16.99 -4.01 -3.53
N LEU A 123 -17.56 -3.83 -4.72
CA LEU A 123 -17.46 -2.57 -5.47
C LEU A 123 -18.13 -1.41 -4.72
N LYS A 124 -19.26 -1.65 -4.04
CA LYS A 124 -19.91 -0.64 -3.19
C LYS A 124 -19.05 -0.30 -1.97
N LEU A 125 -18.46 -1.31 -1.32
CA LEU A 125 -17.53 -1.11 -0.21
C LEU A 125 -16.27 -0.35 -0.65
N ASN A 126 -15.79 -0.62 -1.86
CA ASN A 126 -14.62 0.03 -2.44
C ASN A 126 -14.80 1.56 -2.50
N LYS A 127 -15.99 2.05 -2.84
CA LYS A 127 -16.28 3.51 -2.83
C LYS A 127 -16.04 4.16 -1.48
N TYR A 128 -16.40 3.49 -0.38
CA TYR A 128 -16.13 4.00 0.97
C TYR A 128 -14.64 3.92 1.32
N LEU A 129 -13.98 2.83 0.91
CA LEU A 129 -12.53 2.67 1.08
C LEU A 129 -11.74 3.77 0.37
N TYR A 130 -12.17 4.23 -0.81
CA TYR A 130 -11.55 5.37 -1.49
C TYR A 130 -11.49 6.61 -0.60
N VAL A 131 -12.61 6.98 0.02
CA VAL A 131 -12.70 8.18 0.88
C VAL A 131 -11.79 8.03 2.11
N ILE A 132 -11.83 6.86 2.76
CA ILE A 132 -10.98 6.55 3.91
C ILE A 132 -9.50 6.60 3.52
N SER A 133 -9.14 5.98 2.40
CA SER A 133 -7.74 5.88 1.94
C SER A 133 -7.15 7.24 1.60
N ILE A 134 -7.90 8.12 0.91
CA ILE A 134 -7.46 9.48 0.62
C ILE A 134 -7.23 10.27 1.90
N SER A 135 -8.16 10.15 2.85
CA SER A 135 -8.06 10.84 4.14
C SER A 135 -6.79 10.41 4.90
N LEU A 136 -6.49 9.10 4.89
CA LEU A 136 -5.27 8.54 5.46
C LEU A 136 -4.01 8.97 4.70
N ILE A 137 -4.04 9.01 3.36
CA ILE A 137 -2.94 9.47 2.53
C ILE A 137 -2.59 10.91 2.87
N ILE A 138 -3.57 11.81 2.91
CA ILE A 138 -3.38 13.22 3.25
C ILE A 138 -2.82 13.35 4.66
N TYR A 139 -3.47 12.70 5.65
CA TYR A 139 -3.03 12.75 7.04
C TYR A 139 -1.60 12.23 7.22
N SER A 140 -1.27 11.09 6.60
CA SER A 140 0.07 10.50 6.70
C SER A 140 1.13 11.38 6.04
N THR A 141 0.81 12.01 4.92
CA THR A 141 1.73 12.88 4.17
C THR A 141 2.02 14.16 4.96
N VAL A 142 1.00 14.78 5.55
CA VAL A 142 1.17 15.95 6.42
C VAL A 142 2.01 15.61 7.65
N LEU A 143 1.74 14.46 8.28
CA LEU A 143 2.52 14.02 9.44
C LEU A 143 3.98 13.75 9.08
N TYR A 144 4.23 13.14 7.92
CA TYR A 144 5.58 12.91 7.42
C TYR A 144 6.32 14.23 7.16
N PHE A 145 5.65 15.18 6.51
CA PHE A 145 6.21 16.51 6.23
C PHE A 145 6.53 17.29 7.51
N ARG A 146 5.67 17.24 8.54
CA ARG A 146 5.96 17.85 9.84
C ARG A 146 7.22 17.27 10.48
N ARG A 147 7.35 15.94 10.52
CA ARG A 147 8.55 15.25 11.03
C ARG A 147 9.80 15.61 10.23
N PHE A 148 9.67 15.72 8.91
CA PHE A 148 10.76 16.18 8.05
C PHE A 148 11.24 17.57 8.48
N MET A 149 10.33 18.53 8.62
CA MET A 149 10.67 19.90 9.04
C MET A 149 11.28 19.97 10.44
N GLU A 150 10.75 19.21 11.40
CA GLU A 150 11.32 19.10 12.75
C GLU A 150 12.75 18.54 12.70
N THR A 151 12.98 17.50 11.91
CA THR A 151 14.30 16.86 11.77
C THR A 151 15.32 17.80 11.11
N VAL A 152 14.88 18.58 10.11
CA VAL A 152 15.72 19.57 9.45
C VAL A 152 16.16 20.64 10.45
N LYS A 153 15.22 21.22 11.22
CA LYS A 153 15.48 22.27 12.21
C LYS A 153 16.36 21.82 13.37
N LEU A 154 16.20 20.59 13.85
CA LEU A 154 16.99 20.07 14.98
C LEU A 154 18.48 19.87 14.67
N HIS A 155 18.87 19.91 13.39
CA HIS A 155 20.23 19.67 12.94
C HIS A 155 20.77 20.83 12.09
N GLU A 156 20.12 22.00 12.10
CA GLU A 156 20.71 23.27 11.68
C GLU A 156 21.48 23.88 12.86
#